data_AF-A0A2W5YXA7-F1
#
_entry.id   AF-A0A2W5YXA7-F1
#
_cell.length_a   1.000
_cell.length_b   1.000
_cell.length_c   1.000
_cell.angle_alpha   90.00
_cell.angle_beta   90.00
_cell.angle_gamma   90.00
#
_symmetry.space_group_name_H-M   'P 1'
#
loop_
_entity.id
_entity.type
_entity.pdbx_description
1 polymer ?
#
loop_
_entity_poly.entity_id
_entity_poly.type
_entity_poly.pdbx_seq_one_letter_code
_entity_poly.pdbx_strand_id
1 'polypeptide(L)'
;IKPFYMRLNDDGKTVAAMDLLVPGIGEIVGGSQREERLTQLEANLKHHGMDAIDYKWYLDLRRYGSVPHSGFGLGFERMLMFVTGVSNIRDVIPFARTPGSAQF
;
A
#
# COMPACT_ATOMS: atom_id res chain seq x y z
N ILE A 1 -3.78 7.30 10.05
CA ILE A 1 -3.17 5.94 10.20
C ILE A 1 -2.98 5.28 8.84
N LYS A 2 -3.94 5.36 7.90
CA LYS A 2 -3.75 4.86 6.53
C LYS A 2 -3.15 5.96 5.61
N PRO A 3 -2.46 5.59 4.50
CA PRO A 3 -1.83 6.52 3.57
C PRO A 3 -2.78 7.51 2.88
N PHE A 4 -2.24 8.65 2.44
CA PHE A 4 -2.96 9.75 1.81
C PHE A 4 -3.76 9.38 0.55
N TYR A 5 -3.31 8.36 -0.18
CA TYR A 5 -3.86 7.98 -1.48
C TYR A 5 -5.11 7.10 -1.37
N MET A 6 -5.52 6.66 -0.18
CA MET A 6 -6.68 5.81 -0.02
C MET A 6 -7.96 6.65 -0.11
N ARG A 7 -8.96 6.19 -0.88
CA ARG A 7 -10.21 6.94 -1.07
C ARG A 7 -10.95 7.14 0.24
N LEU A 8 -11.34 8.39 0.53
CA LEU A 8 -12.20 8.70 1.67
C LEU A 8 -13.62 8.20 1.41
N ASN A 9 -14.14 7.41 2.35
CA ASN A 9 -15.52 6.92 2.29
C ASN A 9 -16.52 8.06 2.55
N ASP A 10 -17.77 7.80 2.19
CA ASP A 10 -18.84 8.81 2.27
C ASP A 10 -19.18 9.17 3.72
N ASP A 11 -18.72 8.37 4.70
CA ASP A 11 -18.82 8.67 6.13
C ASP A 11 -17.87 9.79 6.60
N GLY A 12 -16.89 10.18 5.77
CA GLY A 12 -15.86 11.17 6.09
C GLY A 12 -14.90 10.76 7.22
N LYS A 13 -14.95 9.50 7.67
CA LYS A 13 -14.21 8.98 8.83
C LYS A 13 -13.27 7.84 8.45
N THR A 14 -13.66 7.04 7.47
CA THR A 14 -12.92 5.84 7.07
C THR A 14 -12.45 5.93 5.63
N VAL A 15 -11.54 5.04 5.25
CA VAL A 15 -11.04 4.94 3.87
C VAL A 15 -11.34 3.56 3.31
N ALA A 16 -11.42 3.46 1.98
CA ALA A 16 -11.68 2.24 1.24
C ALA A 16 -10.44 1.32 1.20
N ALA A 17 -9.98 0.87 2.38
CA ALA A 17 -8.85 -0.04 2.56
C ALA A 17 -9.32 -1.49 2.74
N MET A 18 -8.46 -2.44 2.38
CA MET A 18 -8.65 -3.86 2.64
C MET A 18 -7.31 -4.50 3.01
N ASP A 19 -7.34 -5.41 3.97
CA ASP A 19 -6.19 -6.20 4.39
C ASP A 19 -6.62 -7.68 4.39
N LEU A 20 -5.89 -8.57 3.71
CA LEU A 20 -6.15 -10.01 3.64
C LEU A 20 -5.32 -10.74 4.69
N LEU A 21 -6.00 -11.35 5.64
CA LEU A 21 -5.39 -12.09 6.75
C LEU A 21 -5.47 -13.59 6.50
N VAL A 22 -4.34 -14.28 6.63
CA VAL A 22 -4.23 -15.74 6.52
C VAL A 22 -3.75 -16.35 7.85
N PRO A 23 -4.11 -17.60 8.15
CA PRO A 23 -3.66 -18.28 9.36
C PRO A 23 -2.13 -18.33 9.50
N GLY A 24 -1.63 -18.14 10.72
CA GLY A 24 -0.19 -18.21 11.04
C GLY A 24 0.61 -16.96 10.69
N ILE A 25 0.53 -16.49 9.44
CA ILE A 25 1.35 -15.36 8.95
C ILE A 25 0.70 -13.99 9.23
N GLY A 26 -0.63 -13.93 9.29
CA GLY A 26 -1.36 -12.66 9.41
C GLY A 26 -1.56 -12.02 8.03
N GLU A 27 -1.23 -10.74 7.88
CA GLU A 27 -1.45 -10.02 6.63
C GLU A 27 -0.52 -10.49 5.49
N ILE A 28 -1.11 -10.85 4.36
CA ILE A 28 -0.40 -11.22 3.13
C ILE A 28 -0.62 -10.25 1.97
N VAL A 29 -1.83 -9.66 1.89
CA VAL A 29 -2.19 -8.65 0.88
C VAL A 29 -2.76 -7.43 1.58
N GLY A 30 -2.31 -6.25 1.17
CA GLY A 30 -2.88 -4.96 1.58
C GLY A 30 -3.25 -4.14 0.35
N GLY A 31 -4.42 -3.52 0.34
CA GLY A 31 -4.89 -2.75 -0.81
C GLY A 31 -5.90 -1.68 -0.47
N SER A 32 -6.24 -0.89 -1.48
CA SER A 32 -7.29 0.11 -1.35
C SER A 32 -7.84 0.51 -2.73
N GLN A 33 -9.04 1.09 -2.71
CA GLN A 33 -9.41 2.03 -3.76
C GLN A 33 -8.56 3.30 -3.60
N ARG A 34 -8.14 3.88 -4.72
CA ARG A 34 -7.33 5.09 -4.74
C ARG A 34 -8.25 6.31 -4.79
N GLU A 35 -7.86 7.39 -4.10
CA GLU A 35 -8.59 8.64 -4.16
C GLU A 35 -8.46 9.24 -5.58
N GLU A 36 -9.57 9.16 -6.31
CA GLU A 36 -9.69 9.60 -7.70
C GLU A 36 -10.08 11.09 -7.79
N ARG A 37 -10.57 11.69 -6.71
CA ARG A 37 -11.03 13.10 -6.70
C ARG A 37 -9.86 14.00 -6.33
N LEU A 38 -9.46 14.85 -7.29
CA LEU A 38 -8.27 15.71 -7.16
C LEU A 38 -8.28 16.56 -5.88
N THR A 39 -9.40 17.22 -5.58
CA THR A 39 -9.52 18.12 -4.41
C THR A 39 -9.30 17.37 -3.09
N GLN A 40 -9.83 16.14 -2.98
CA GLN A 40 -9.64 15.33 -1.78
C GLN A 40 -8.22 14.81 -1.67
N LEU A 41 -7.61 14.43 -2.80
CA LEU A 41 -6.22 13.99 -2.82
C LEU A 41 -5.25 15.12 -2.41
N GLU A 42 -5.46 16.34 -2.91
CA GLU A 42 -4.67 17.52 -2.53
C GLU A 42 -4.85 17.87 -1.04
N ALA A 43 -6.08 17.81 -0.53
CA ALA A 43 -6.36 17.99 0.89
C ALA A 43 -5.66 16.92 1.75
N ASN A 44 -5.67 15.66 1.32
CA ASN A 44 -5.00 14.56 2.00
C ASN A 44 -3.47 14.70 2.00
N LEU A 45 -2.87 15.11 0.87
CA LEU A 45 -1.43 15.41 0.80
C LEU A 45 -1.03 16.47 1.82
N LYS A 46 -1.78 17.59 1.85
CA LYS A 46 -1.57 18.67 2.82
C LYS A 46 -1.72 18.20 4.27
N HIS A 47 -2.74 17.39 4.55
CA HIS A 47 -2.96 16.83 5.90
C HIS A 47 -1.80 15.93 6.36
N HIS A 48 -1.18 15.19 5.44
CA HIS A 48 -0.02 14.35 5.72
C HIS A 48 1.32 15.09 5.65
N GLY A 49 1.30 16.42 5.46
CA GLY A 49 2.52 17.24 5.41
C GLY A 49 3.41 16.98 4.19
N MET A 50 2.84 16.53 3.07
CA MET A 50 3.58 16.28 1.83
C MET A 50 3.45 17.46 0.87
N ASP A 51 4.53 17.77 0.15
CA ASP A 51 4.55 18.84 -0.84
C ASP A 51 3.89 18.39 -2.15
N ALA A 52 2.87 19.11 -2.61
CA ALA A 52 2.16 18.81 -3.84
C ALA A 52 3.06 18.90 -5.09
N ILE A 53 4.17 19.65 -5.04
CA ILE A 53 5.11 19.80 -6.16
C ILE A 53 5.76 18.44 -6.50
N ASP A 54 6.17 17.68 -5.49
CA ASP A 54 6.78 16.35 -5.66
C ASP A 54 5.81 15.33 -6.27
N TYR A 55 4.51 15.54 -6.02
CA TYR A 55 3.43 14.68 -6.49
C TYR A 55 2.69 15.23 -7.70
N LYS A 56 3.20 16.29 -8.36
CA LYS A 56 2.51 16.93 -9.49
C LYS A 56 2.08 15.93 -10.56
N TRP A 57 2.99 15.04 -10.96
CA TRP A 57 2.71 13.99 -11.96
C TRP A 57 1.61 13.02 -11.49
N TYR A 58 1.54 12.73 -10.19
CA TYR A 58 0.55 11.84 -9.60
C TYR A 58 -0.83 12.50 -9.49
N LEU A 59 -0.85 13.81 -9.22
CA LEU A 59 -2.05 14.64 -9.26
C LEU A 59 -2.60 14.79 -10.68
N ASP A 60 -1.73 14.90 -11.68
CA ASP A 60 -2.12 14.99 -13.09
C ASP A 60 -2.89 13.74 -13.56
N LEU A 61 -2.64 12.56 -12.97
CA LEU A 61 -3.46 11.36 -13.19
C LEU A 61 -4.95 11.56 -12.84
N ARG A 62 -5.28 12.53 -11.98
CA ARG A 62 -6.65 12.88 -11.61
C ARG A 62 -7.21 14.05 -12.45
N ARG A 63 -6.38 14.73 -13.23
CA ARG A 63 -6.78 15.88 -14.06
C ARG A 63 -7.23 15.47 -15.46
N TYR A 64 -6.57 14.46 -16.03
CA TYR A 64 -6.77 14.07 -17.43
C TYR A 64 -7.50 12.73 -17.54
N GLY A 65 -8.81 12.73 -17.26
CA GLY A 65 -9.64 11.53 -17.38
C GLY A 65 -9.51 10.57 -16.20
N SER A 66 -9.65 11.09 -14.97
CA SER A 66 -9.65 10.28 -13.75
C SER A 66 -10.75 9.21 -13.79
N VAL A 67 -10.47 8.05 -13.18
CA VAL A 67 -11.42 6.94 -13.07
C VAL A 67 -11.37 6.35 -11.66
N PRO A 68 -12.47 5.73 -11.18
CA PRO A 68 -12.41 4.87 -10.01
C PRO A 68 -11.45 3.71 -10.28
N HIS A 69 -10.40 3.58 -9.48
CA HIS A 69 -9.40 2.52 -9.63
C HIS A 69 -8.92 2.02 -8.27
N SER A 70 -8.57 0.74 -8.22
CA SER A 70 -8.16 0.03 -7.02
C SER A 70 -6.94 -0.82 -7.31
N GLY A 71 -6.15 -1.09 -6.29
CA GLY A 71 -5.00 -1.97 -6.40
C GLY A 71 -4.54 -2.48 -5.03
N PHE A 72 -3.64 -3.45 -5.06
CA PHE A 72 -3.11 -4.08 -3.87
C PHE A 72 -1.63 -4.42 -4.04
N GLY A 73 -0.96 -4.66 -2.93
CA GLY A 73 0.38 -5.23 -2.88
C GLY A 73 0.34 -6.60 -2.20
N LEU A 74 1.16 -7.52 -2.68
CA LEU A 74 1.35 -8.86 -2.14
C LEU A 74 2.79 -8.97 -1.62
N GLY A 75 2.96 -9.39 -0.36
CA GLY A 75 4.28 -9.74 0.15
C GLY A 75 4.72 -11.09 -0.43
N PHE A 76 5.59 -11.08 -1.45
CA PHE A 76 5.98 -12.28 -2.17
C PHE A 76 6.63 -13.33 -1.25
N GLU A 77 7.55 -12.92 -0.38
CA GLU A 77 8.19 -13.81 0.59
C GLU A 77 7.18 -14.36 1.60
N ARG A 78 6.20 -13.56 2.04
CA ARG A 78 5.12 -14.04 2.91
C ARG A 78 4.22 -15.07 2.23
N MET A 79 3.97 -14.90 0.93
CA MET A 79 3.28 -15.91 0.13
C MET A 79 4.09 -17.20 0.06
N LEU A 80 5.41 -17.11 -0.16
CA LEU A 80 6.28 -18.29 -0.16
C LEU A 80 6.29 -19.00 1.20
N MET A 81 6.38 -18.26 2.30
CA MET A 81 6.23 -18.83 3.66
C MET A 81 4.90 -19.58 3.81
N PHE A 82 3.80 -19.01 3.30
CA PHE A 82 2.47 -19.62 3.41
C PHE A 82 2.39 -20.95 2.66
N VAL A 83 2.86 -21.00 1.41
CA VAL A 83 2.74 -22.20 0.56
C VAL A 83 3.77 -23.27 0.89
N THR A 84 4.93 -22.90 1.46
CA THR A 84 6.00 -23.84 1.83
C THR A 84 5.92 -24.30 3.29
N GLY A 85 5.19 -23.59 4.15
CA GLY A 85 5.16 -23.84 5.59
C GLY A 85 6.41 -23.35 6.34
N VAL A 86 7.36 -22.70 5.67
CA VAL A 86 8.56 -22.13 6.30
C VAL A 86 8.19 -20.95 7.18
N SER A 87 8.68 -20.95 8.42
CA SER A 87 8.29 -19.96 9.44
C SER A 87 9.14 -18.70 9.47
N ASN A 88 10.34 -18.72 8.87
CA ASN A 88 11.26 -17.58 8.85
C ASN A 88 11.38 -16.99 7.45
N ILE A 89 11.11 -15.68 7.33
CA ILE A 89 11.16 -14.97 6.05
C ILE A 89 12.54 -15.00 5.37
N ARG A 90 13.62 -15.23 6.15
CA ARG A 90 14.98 -15.31 5.61
C ARG A 90 15.22 -16.59 4.81
N ASP A 91 14.44 -17.63 5.07
CA ASP A 91 14.64 -18.96 4.48
C ASP A 91 13.84 -19.15 3.17
N VAL A 92 13.05 -18.14 2.79
CA VAL A 92 12.27 -18.11 1.54
C VAL A 92 12.84 -17.14 0.50
N ILE A 93 14.00 -16.55 0.77
CA ILE A 93 14.74 -15.70 -0.16
C ILE A 93 16.21 -16.16 -0.19
N PRO A 94 16.87 -16.26 -1.36
CA PRO A 94 18.21 -16.85 -1.43
C PRO A 94 19.25 -16.15 -0.55
N PHE A 95 19.24 -14.81 -0.52
CA PHE A 95 20.21 -13.99 0.19
C PHE A 95 19.48 -12.88 0.93
N ALA A 96 18.97 -13.18 2.13
CA ALA A 96 18.20 -12.24 2.91
C ALA A 96 19.00 -10.96 3.24
N ARG A 97 18.32 -9.81 3.28
CA ARG A 97 18.90 -8.53 3.72
C ARG A 97 18.21 -8.10 5.00
N THR A 98 18.99 -7.93 6.06
CA THR A 98 18.48 -7.53 7.39
C THR A 98 19.43 -6.53 8.04
N PRO A 99 19.01 -5.75 9.05
CA PRO A 99 19.92 -4.81 9.72
C PRO A 99 21.21 -5.51 10.17
N GLY A 100 22.36 -5.00 9.71
CA GLY A 100 23.68 -5.59 10.00
C GLY A 100 24.08 -6.78 9.13
N SER A 101 23.26 -7.21 8.16
CA SER A 101 23.59 -8.32 7.24
C SER A 101 23.24 -8.01 5.78
N ALA A 102 24.28 -8.05 4.93
CA ALA A 102 24.18 -7.88 3.48
C ALA A 102 25.09 -8.84 2.69
N GLN A 103 25.53 -9.94 3.33
CA GLN A 103 26.33 -10.98 2.68
C GLN A 103 25.45 -11.90 1.83
N PHE A 104 26.08 -12.77 1.03
CA PHE A 104 25.37 -13.85 0.35
C PHE A 104 25.08 -14.94 1.39
#